data_AF-G8LD34-F1
#
_entry.id   AF-G8LD34-F1
#
_cell.length_a   1.000
_cell.length_b   1.000
_cell.length_c   1.000
_cell.angle_alpha   90.00
_cell.angle_beta   90.00
_cell.angle_gamma   90.00
#
_symmetry.space_group_name_H-M   'P 1'
#
loop_
_entity.id
_entity.type
_entity.pdbx_description
1 polymer ?
#
loop_
_entity_poly.entity_id
_entity_poly.type
_entity_poly.pdbx_seq_one_letter_code
_entity_poly.pdbx_strand_id
1 'polypeptide(L)'
;MPIKLMREGFFFRGYNTDTWSPWKEIMTSAVSDRIMKNIGDDLDPEEALGNISRMEFKHFTFKDDETQTPRRGVISQQIQTIDPEYVKEIGGILHLDQTPLLLDALAAIKALIIRVRALEDKTEN
;
A
#
# COMPACT_ATOMS: atom_id res chain seq x y z
N MET A 1 32.95 -29.83 38.09
CA MET A 1 32.92 -28.74 37.09
C MET A 1 33.06 -29.36 35.71
N PRO A 2 32.10 -29.14 34.82
CA PRO A 2 32.44 -28.80 33.45
C PRO A 2 31.69 -27.54 32.98
N ILE A 3 32.39 -26.77 32.16
CA ILE A 3 32.08 -25.41 31.74
C ILE A 3 30.98 -25.41 30.66
N LYS A 4 30.14 -24.39 30.77
CA LYS A 4 28.90 -24.09 30.03
C LYS A 4 29.19 -23.86 28.53
N LEU A 5 28.51 -24.61 27.64
CA LEU A 5 28.42 -24.30 26.21
C LEU A 5 27.57 -23.04 26.02
N MET A 6 28.19 -21.95 25.57
CA MET A 6 27.53 -20.71 25.20
C MET A 6 27.29 -20.73 23.68
N ARG A 7 26.01 -20.66 23.26
CA ARG A 7 25.63 -20.40 21.87
C ARG A 7 26.18 -19.03 21.48
N GLU A 8 27.12 -19.01 20.54
CA GLU A 8 27.49 -17.77 19.85
C GLU A 8 26.33 -17.39 18.91
N GLY A 9 25.57 -16.38 19.31
CA GLY A 9 24.68 -15.67 18.41
C GLY A 9 25.53 -14.83 17.46
N PHE A 10 25.58 -15.24 16.19
CA PHE A 10 26.14 -14.44 15.13
C PHE A 10 25.20 -13.25 14.85
N PHE A 11 25.43 -12.14 15.55
CA PHE A 11 24.83 -10.85 15.20
C PHE A 11 25.66 -10.23 14.08
N PHE A 12 25.16 -10.28 12.84
CA PHE A 12 25.65 -9.41 11.78
C PHE A 12 25.19 -7.98 12.07
N ARG A 13 26.02 -7.22 12.80
CA ARG A 13 25.92 -5.75 12.86
C ARG A 13 26.76 -5.19 11.73
N GLY A 14 26.18 -5.19 10.51
CA GLY A 14 26.77 -4.49 9.37
C GLY A 14 26.72 -2.99 9.60
N TYR A 15 27.87 -2.36 9.73
CA TYR A 15 28.02 -0.92 9.53
C TYR A 15 27.90 -0.66 8.01
N ASN A 16 26.88 0.09 7.60
CA ASN A 16 26.77 0.58 6.22
C ASN A 16 27.79 1.72 6.03
N THR A 17 28.84 1.44 5.27
CA THR A 17 29.55 2.45 4.49
C THR A 17 29.15 2.26 3.03
N ASP A 18 29.35 3.29 2.22
CA ASP A 18 29.35 3.27 0.75
C ASP A 18 28.03 3.67 0.10
N THR A 19 28.02 4.89 -0.46
CA THR A 19 27.40 5.46 -1.69
C THR A 19 26.09 4.91 -2.29
N TRP A 20 25.66 3.72 -1.92
CA TRP A 20 24.41 3.05 -2.21
C TRP A 20 23.20 3.61 -1.44
N SER A 21 23.42 4.41 -0.38
CA SER A 21 22.36 4.87 0.52
C SER A 21 21.31 5.77 -0.16
N PRO A 22 21.68 6.87 -0.85
CA PRO A 22 20.67 7.79 -1.39
C PRO A 22 19.94 7.23 -2.62
N TRP A 23 20.64 6.48 -3.49
CA TRP A 23 20.00 5.84 -4.65
C TRP A 23 19.05 4.71 -4.24
N LYS A 24 19.44 3.89 -3.25
CA LYS A 24 18.52 2.91 -2.66
C LYS A 24 17.33 3.61 -2.02
N GLU A 25 17.55 4.69 -1.29
CA GLU A 25 16.50 5.49 -0.67
C GLU A 25 15.56 6.12 -1.70
N ILE A 26 16.05 6.66 -2.82
CA ILE A 26 15.24 7.13 -3.96
C ILE A 26 14.43 5.98 -4.57
N MET A 27 14.99 4.79 -4.73
CA MET A 27 14.29 3.63 -5.30
C MET A 27 13.31 2.98 -4.31
N THR A 28 13.50 3.16 -3.01
CA THR A 28 12.63 2.61 -1.96
C THR A 28 11.63 3.62 -1.39
N SER A 29 11.80 4.91 -1.68
CA SER A 29 10.88 5.98 -1.26
C SER A 29 9.95 6.36 -2.41
N ALA A 30 8.71 6.72 -2.07
CA ALA A 30 7.72 7.17 -3.06
C ALA A 30 8.10 8.57 -3.60
N VAL A 31 8.94 8.62 -4.63
CA VAL A 31 9.39 9.88 -5.25
C VAL A 31 8.19 10.65 -5.78
N SER A 32 7.87 11.77 -5.12
CA SER A 32 6.72 12.61 -5.45
C SER A 32 7.10 13.96 -6.06
N ASP A 33 8.37 14.15 -6.39
CA ASP A 33 8.90 15.41 -6.95
C ASP A 33 8.38 15.66 -8.37
N ARG A 34 8.01 16.92 -8.65
CA ARG A 34 7.56 17.40 -9.95
C ARG A 34 8.62 17.21 -11.04
N ILE A 35 9.90 17.39 -10.71
CA ILE A 35 10.98 17.29 -11.71
C ILE A 35 11.15 15.87 -12.26
N MET A 36 10.63 14.88 -11.53
CA MET A 36 10.71 13.46 -11.88
C MET A 36 9.42 12.93 -12.53
N LYS A 37 8.43 13.80 -12.80
CA LYS A 37 7.10 13.39 -13.27
C LYS A 37 6.69 14.18 -14.52
N ASN A 38 6.18 13.46 -15.50
CA ASN A 38 5.39 14.08 -16.57
C ASN A 38 3.97 14.30 -16.02
N ILE A 39 3.58 15.57 -15.82
CA ILE A 39 2.26 15.91 -15.29
C ILE A 39 1.23 15.85 -16.42
N GLY A 40 0.23 14.98 -16.27
CA GLY A 40 -0.96 14.93 -17.12
C GLY A 40 -2.12 15.74 -16.55
N ASP A 41 -3.34 15.35 -16.93
CA ASP A 41 -4.57 15.97 -16.44
C ASP A 41 -4.83 15.66 -14.95
N ASP A 42 -5.74 16.42 -14.34
CA ASP A 42 -6.14 16.22 -12.94
C ASP A 42 -6.86 14.87 -12.76
N LEU A 43 -6.53 14.16 -11.68
CA LEU A 43 -7.23 12.94 -11.26
C LEU A 43 -8.66 13.29 -10.84
N ASP A 44 -9.65 12.59 -11.40
CA ASP A 44 -11.05 12.69 -10.94
C ASP A 44 -11.23 11.94 -9.62
N PRO A 45 -11.53 12.63 -8.50
CA PRO A 45 -11.77 11.96 -7.21
C PRO A 45 -12.95 10.98 -7.24
N GLU A 46 -13.91 11.15 -8.16
CA GLU A 46 -15.07 10.27 -8.29
C GLU A 46 -14.71 8.90 -8.89
N GLU A 47 -13.71 8.85 -9.76
CA GLU A 47 -13.18 7.58 -10.29
C GLU A 47 -12.56 6.75 -9.15
N ALA A 48 -11.71 7.38 -8.33
CA ALA A 48 -11.12 6.75 -7.16
C ALA A 48 -12.20 6.27 -6.17
N LEU A 49 -13.25 7.08 -5.93
CA LEU A 49 -14.38 6.65 -5.10
C LEU A 49 -15.09 5.43 -5.69
N GLY A 50 -15.29 5.39 -7.01
CA GLY A 50 -15.87 4.25 -7.71
C GLY A 50 -15.03 2.98 -7.58
N ASN A 51 -13.71 3.09 -7.76
CA ASN A 51 -12.78 1.97 -7.63
C ASN A 51 -12.75 1.41 -6.21
N ILE A 52 -12.61 2.28 -5.20
CA ILE A 52 -12.62 1.89 -3.78
C ILE A 52 -13.95 1.24 -3.40
N SER A 53 -15.08 1.74 -3.92
CA SER A 53 -16.42 1.18 -3.62
C SER A 53 -16.63 -0.23 -4.19
N ARG A 54 -15.88 -0.62 -5.23
CA ARG A 54 -15.92 -1.97 -5.84
C ARG A 54 -15.04 -2.98 -5.11
N MET A 55 -14.19 -2.55 -4.16
CA MET A 55 -13.28 -3.44 -3.46
C MET A 55 -14.04 -4.38 -2.51
N GLU A 56 -13.69 -5.67 -2.56
CA GLU A 56 -14.28 -6.65 -1.68
C GLU A 56 -13.36 -6.94 -0.49
N PHE A 57 -13.69 -6.37 0.67
CA PHE A 57 -12.97 -6.66 1.90
C PHE A 57 -13.32 -8.06 2.43
N LYS A 58 -12.28 -8.85 2.71
CA LYS A 58 -12.39 -10.20 3.24
C LYS A 58 -11.64 -10.32 4.57
N HIS A 59 -12.14 -11.21 5.41
CA HIS A 59 -11.35 -11.78 6.50
C HIS A 59 -10.62 -13.00 5.97
N PHE A 60 -9.34 -13.15 6.28
CA PHE A 60 -8.55 -14.28 5.83
C PHE A 60 -7.47 -14.66 6.84
N THR A 61 -6.95 -15.88 6.69
CA THR A 61 -5.76 -16.38 7.38
C THR A 61 -4.76 -16.86 6.32
N PHE A 62 -3.48 -16.91 6.67
CA PHE A 62 -2.50 -17.50 5.77
C PHE A 62 -2.50 -19.02 5.88
N LYS A 63 -2.34 -19.71 4.76
CA LYS A 63 -2.31 -21.18 4.74
C LYS A 63 -1.17 -21.78 5.56
N ASP A 64 -0.06 -21.04 5.66
CA ASP A 64 1.15 -21.42 6.40
C ASP A 64 1.16 -20.90 7.86
N ASP A 65 0.04 -20.30 8.30
CA ASP A 65 -0.10 -19.81 9.68
C ASP A 65 -0.85 -20.85 10.53
N GLU A 66 -0.09 -21.63 11.30
CA GLU A 66 -0.61 -22.63 12.24
C GLU A 66 -1.55 -22.03 13.30
N THR A 67 -1.34 -20.76 13.66
CA THR A 67 -2.17 -20.07 14.65
C THR A 67 -3.48 -19.54 14.06
N GLN A 68 -3.63 -19.58 12.74
CA GLN A 68 -4.78 -19.06 12.00
C GLN A 68 -5.15 -17.63 12.44
N THR A 69 -4.15 -16.75 12.55
CA THR A 69 -4.35 -15.37 13.00
C THR A 69 -5.26 -14.64 12.00
N PRO A 70 -6.43 -14.13 12.42
CA PRO A 70 -7.37 -13.48 11.51
C PRO A 70 -6.82 -12.13 11.04
N ARG A 71 -6.86 -11.91 9.73
CA ARG A 71 -6.48 -10.65 9.08
C ARG A 71 -7.62 -10.13 8.22
N ARG A 72 -7.53 -8.84 7.87
CA ARG A 72 -8.47 -8.15 6.99
C ARG A 72 -7.71 -7.58 5.81
N GLY A 73 -8.31 -7.65 4.64
CA GLY A 73 -7.74 -7.06 3.43
C GLY A 73 -8.56 -7.40 2.22
N VAL A 74 -7.91 -7.40 1.07
CA VAL A 74 -8.49 -7.65 -0.24
C VAL A 74 -7.74 -8.78 -0.94
N ILE A 75 -8.32 -9.34 -1.99
CA ILE A 75 -7.70 -10.38 -2.80
C ILE A 75 -7.06 -9.74 -4.03
N SER A 76 -5.74 -9.93 -4.22
CA SER A 76 -4.98 -9.30 -5.31
C SER A 76 -5.59 -9.54 -6.69
N GLN A 77 -6.13 -10.74 -6.95
CA GLN A 77 -6.79 -11.05 -8.23
C GLN A 77 -8.07 -10.24 -8.45
N GLN A 78 -8.83 -9.93 -7.39
CA GLN A 78 -10.07 -9.17 -7.51
C GLN A 78 -9.77 -7.71 -7.79
N ILE A 79 -8.88 -7.10 -7.02
CA ILE A 79 -8.52 -5.69 -7.20
C ILE A 79 -7.78 -5.43 -8.52
N GLN A 80 -7.02 -6.40 -9.05
CA GLN A 80 -6.40 -6.29 -10.37
C GLN A 80 -7.44 -6.10 -11.48
N THR A 81 -8.66 -6.63 -11.31
CA THR A 81 -9.77 -6.41 -12.26
C THR A 81 -10.44 -5.05 -12.10
N ILE A 82 -10.22 -4.36 -10.97
CA ILE A 82 -10.66 -2.98 -10.76
C ILE A 82 -9.66 -2.04 -11.42
N ASP A 83 -8.40 -2.17 -11.00
CA ASP A 83 -7.27 -1.39 -11.51
C ASP A 83 -5.99 -2.26 -11.46
N PRO A 84 -5.30 -2.48 -12.60
CA PRO A 84 -4.05 -3.22 -12.63
C PRO A 84 -2.92 -2.56 -11.83
N GLU A 85 -2.93 -1.24 -11.62
CA GLU A 85 -1.89 -0.52 -10.87
C GLU A 85 -1.92 -0.84 -9.37
N TYR A 86 -3.04 -1.32 -8.84
CA TYR A 86 -3.14 -1.74 -7.44
C TYR A 86 -2.32 -2.99 -7.11
N VAL A 87 -1.78 -3.68 -8.12
CA VAL A 87 -0.99 -4.88 -7.92
C VAL A 87 0.36 -4.82 -8.62
N LYS A 88 1.34 -5.48 -8.01
CA LYS A 88 2.64 -5.77 -8.60
C LYS A 88 2.87 -7.26 -8.60
N GLU A 89 3.30 -7.81 -9.73
CA GLU A 89 3.70 -9.20 -9.81
C GLU A 89 5.17 -9.34 -9.41
N ILE A 90 5.44 -10.13 -8.37
CA ILE A 90 6.79 -10.40 -7.87
C ILE A 90 6.92 -11.91 -7.72
N GLY A 91 7.82 -12.52 -8.49
CA GLY A 91 8.06 -13.96 -8.43
C GLY A 91 6.84 -14.82 -8.75
N GLY A 92 5.95 -14.37 -9.65
CA GLY A 92 4.73 -15.10 -10.02
C GLY A 92 3.57 -14.98 -9.03
N ILE A 93 3.70 -14.12 -8.02
CA ILE A 93 2.66 -13.86 -7.02
C ILE A 93 2.23 -12.39 -7.13
N LEU A 94 0.93 -12.13 -7.05
CA LEU A 94 0.38 -10.78 -7.05
C LEU A 94 0.44 -10.18 -5.65
N HIS A 95 1.23 -9.12 -5.50
CA HIS A 95 1.34 -8.30 -4.30
C HIS A 95 0.51 -7.03 -4.44
N LEU A 96 0.02 -6.51 -3.32
CA LEU A 96 -0.64 -5.21 -3.26
C LEU A 96 0.39 -4.10 -3.44
N ASP A 97 0.13 -3.15 -4.33
CA ASP A 97 0.86 -1.90 -4.36
C ASP A 97 0.20 -0.88 -3.43
N GLN A 98 0.85 -0.60 -2.31
CA GLN A 98 0.27 0.22 -1.25
C GLN A 98 0.17 1.70 -1.63
N THR A 99 1.03 2.19 -2.51
CA THR A 99 1.06 3.60 -2.91
C THR A 99 -0.19 4.03 -3.69
N PRO A 100 -0.54 3.40 -4.83
CA PRO A 100 -1.75 3.77 -5.56
C PRO A 100 -3.02 3.53 -4.74
N LEU A 101 -3.09 2.42 -3.99
CA LEU A 101 -4.21 2.15 -3.08
C LEU A 101 -4.41 3.25 -2.03
N LEU A 102 -3.33 3.77 -1.44
CA LEU A 102 -3.41 4.83 -0.45
C LEU A 102 -3.84 6.16 -1.08
N LEU A 103 -3.29 6.52 -2.24
CA LEU A 103 -3.61 7.76 -2.92
C LEU A 103 -5.06 7.78 -3.41
N ASP A 104 -5.56 6.65 -3.92
CA ASP A 104 -6.96 6.52 -4.31
C ASP A 104 -7.91 6.53 -3.12
N ALA A 105 -7.53 5.93 -2.00
CA ALA A 105 -8.31 6.06 -0.77
C ALA A 105 -8.43 7.53 -0.32
N LEU A 106 -7.35 8.32 -0.43
CA LEU A 106 -7.38 9.76 -0.13
C LEU A 106 -8.24 10.55 -1.13
N ALA A 107 -8.15 10.23 -2.42
CA ALA A 107 -8.99 10.84 -3.45
C ALA A 107 -10.48 10.52 -3.24
N ALA A 108 -10.81 9.27 -2.91
CA ALA A 108 -12.17 8.85 -2.57
C ALA A 108 -12.71 9.60 -1.34
N ILE A 109 -11.90 9.80 -0.29
CA ILE A 109 -12.27 10.61 0.87
C ILE A 109 -12.54 12.06 0.45
N LYS A 110 -11.71 12.64 -0.44
CA LYS A 110 -11.93 13.99 -0.96
C LYS A 110 -13.26 14.09 -1.73
N ALA A 111 -13.60 13.10 -2.56
CA ALA A 111 -14.89 13.04 -3.25
C ALA A 111 -16.06 13.01 -2.26
N LEU A 112 -15.97 12.18 -1.22
CA LEU A 112 -16.98 12.12 -0.16
C LEU A 112 -17.15 13.46 0.57
N ILE A 113 -16.07 14.16 0.90
CA ILE A 113 -16.14 15.49 1.52
C ILE A 113 -16.89 16.49 0.64
N ILE A 114 -16.62 16.49 -0.68
CA ILE A 114 -17.31 17.37 -1.62
C ILE A 114 -18.80 17.06 -1.66
N ARG A 115 -19.16 15.77 -1.74
CA ARG A 115 -20.56 15.32 -1.73
C ARG A 115 -21.29 15.68 -0.44
N VAL A 116 -20.65 15.49 0.72
CA VAL A 116 -21.23 15.82 2.03
C VAL A 116 -21.52 17.31 2.13
N ARG A 117 -20.57 18.18 1.77
CA ARG A 117 -20.80 19.64 1.76
C ARG A 117 -21.95 20.05 0.86
N ALA A 118 -22.00 19.49 -0.36
CA ALA A 118 -23.07 19.76 -1.31
C ALA A 118 -24.44 19.26 -0.83
N LEU A 119 -24.49 18.29 0.09
CA LEU A 119 -25.73 17.85 0.73
C LEU A 119 -26.11 18.75 1.91
N GLU A 120 -25.13 19.16 2.74
CA GLU A 120 -25.34 20.11 3.84
C GLU A 120 -25.92 21.43 3.33
N ASP A 121 -25.37 21.99 2.25
CA ASP A 121 -25.86 23.22 1.60
C ASP A 121 -27.32 23.10 1.10
N LYS A 122 -27.76 21.89 0.74
CA LYS A 122 -29.14 21.63 0.29
C LYS A 122 -30.12 21.49 1.44
N THR A 123 -29.64 21.12 2.63
CA THR A 123 -30.48 20.96 3.82
C THR A 123 -30.63 22.24 4.63
N GLU A 124 -29.74 23.21 4.42
CA GLU A 124 -29.81 24.55 5.05
C GLU A 124 -30.70 25.55 4.27
N ASN A 125 -31.16 25.17 3.08
CA ASN A 125 -32.13 25.91 2.26
C ASN A 125 -33.53 25.27 2.31
#